data_AF-A0A914X7K6-F1
#
_entry.id   AF-A0A914X7K6-F1
#
_cell.length_a   1.000
_cell.length_b   1.000
_cell.length_c   1.000
_cell.angle_alpha   90.00
_cell.angle_beta   90.00
_cell.angle_gamma   90.00
#
_symmetry.space_group_name_H-M   'P 1'
#
loop_
_entity.id
_entity.type
_entity.pdbx_description
1 polymer ?
#
loop_
_entity_poly.entity_id
_entity_poly.type
_entity_poly.pdbx_seq_one_letter_code
_entity_poly.pdbx_strand_id
1 'polypeptide(L)'
;MLELSSEAVTFEASNSLSEIFFDDVNQKICTVRGNGAIGVVARGPSPRDIITFRLKDNGKIKSMKLAPGCGTVAVQRETSRVDFATLKALGANVVPKEFSQSCKMRNATILGLEWISKVEVLFVTNQGIELYQVNSDKETVKLLKTYNLSIIWFVYYPKCRMLIASSGSNGTILNPFLIQNGVIARIPRFDVDLGSSKLKLLERDVTVAAIYGNVFILVLRHSPRDNNLSDIVMYEINSDPAQCALMTHSLTLGQSGQFAMHVLDSLIVVHHQTTARSMIFDIRVGGVFDGIAHTHRPVVDNIAIAVPNNVSTDPDCSYEPDVELYAPTWVVFPPDLIIDAKVGCMWRIRVELAPAVEIFKDNCALVQFLLHRRTAKRLLLTVLRSLIQDRALTLKDVSTVFDWLSDAYAEHLRSGQKKSGDALQARLLLPLEPFQSVVIEQSDIFNHVFYSLTEEQSMDKKYLVDCMLQYLLSLQERRVEAQPFLHEILVSSLARCEDFVKLQQLLQYRVIADTKPLAFLLLSLEAKHTPLLQLAVDMLARLGTAVEEIVEVLMSKHRIVDALRFPFVSL
;
A
#
# COMPACT_ATOMS: atom_id res chain seq x y z
N MET A 1 5.93 -15.36 -4.46
CA MET A 1 5.21 -14.42 -3.57
C MET A 1 6.13 -13.41 -2.94
N LEU A 2 7.29 -13.80 -2.39
CA LEU A 2 8.29 -12.86 -1.88
C LEU A 2 9.60 -13.04 -2.64
N GLU A 3 10.22 -11.95 -3.06
CA GLU A 3 11.46 -11.96 -3.83
C GLU A 3 12.39 -10.83 -3.36
N LEU A 4 13.70 -11.09 -3.31
CA LEU A 4 14.69 -10.02 -3.17
C LEU A 4 14.80 -9.20 -4.45
N SER A 5 15.25 -7.95 -4.35
CA SER A 5 15.55 -7.15 -5.53
C SER A 5 16.73 -7.73 -6.31
N SER A 6 16.62 -7.75 -7.64
CA SER A 6 17.70 -8.17 -8.54
C SER A 6 18.95 -7.31 -8.43
N GLU A 7 18.76 -6.01 -8.18
CA GLU A 7 19.84 -5.08 -7.91
C GLU A 7 20.04 -4.99 -6.40
N ALA A 8 21.12 -5.59 -5.90
CA ALA A 8 21.57 -5.43 -4.53
C ALA A 8 22.49 -4.21 -4.43
N VAL A 9 22.32 -3.38 -3.40
CA VAL A 9 23.26 -2.29 -3.14
C VAL A 9 24.41 -2.86 -2.32
N THR A 10 25.58 -2.99 -2.96
CA THR A 10 26.80 -3.45 -2.31
C THR A 10 27.51 -2.27 -1.63
N PHE A 11 27.98 -2.51 -0.42
CA PHE A 11 28.82 -1.61 0.35
C PHE A 11 29.94 -2.41 1.00
N GLU A 12 30.93 -1.72 1.56
CA GLU A 12 32.03 -2.43 2.22
C GLU A 12 31.53 -3.06 3.52
N ALA A 13 31.72 -4.37 3.62
CA ALA A 13 31.39 -5.14 4.81
C ALA A 13 32.02 -4.53 6.07
N SER A 14 31.32 -4.68 7.20
CA SER A 14 31.83 -4.26 8.50
C SER A 14 33.12 -5.01 8.81
N ASN A 15 34.21 -4.27 8.95
CA ASN A 15 35.50 -4.77 9.41
C ASN A 15 36.04 -3.85 10.52
N SER A 16 37.22 -4.15 11.07
CA SER A 16 37.81 -3.34 12.15
C SER A 16 38.10 -1.88 11.76
N LEU A 17 37.97 -1.52 10.47
CA LEU A 17 38.28 -0.20 9.90
C LEU A 17 37.03 0.49 9.31
N SER A 18 35.87 -0.19 9.24
CA SER A 18 34.63 0.32 8.65
C SER A 18 33.43 0.21 9.61
N GLU A 19 32.83 1.36 9.92
CA GLU A 19 31.57 1.44 10.68
C GLU A 19 30.40 1.71 9.73
N ILE A 20 29.24 1.11 10.01
CA ILE A 20 28.04 1.22 9.18
C ILE A 20 26.90 1.81 10.00
N PHE A 21 26.26 2.84 9.46
CA PHE A 21 25.07 3.47 10.03
C PHE A 21 23.94 3.46 9.01
N PHE A 22 22.72 3.25 9.46
CA PHE A 22 21.54 3.33 8.62
C PHE A 22 20.73 4.59 8.94
N ASP A 23 20.33 5.30 7.88
CA ASP A 23 19.47 6.47 7.96
C ASP A 23 18.06 6.10 7.51
N ASP A 24 17.16 5.93 8.48
CA ASP A 24 15.76 5.54 8.22
C ASP A 24 14.98 6.59 7.42
N VAL A 25 15.35 7.86 7.51
CA VAL A 25 14.60 8.95 6.86
C VAL A 25 14.93 9.00 5.37
N ASN A 26 16.21 8.87 5.03
CA ASN A 26 16.66 8.88 3.64
C ASN A 26 16.78 7.47 3.04
N GLN A 27 16.64 6.42 3.85
CA GLN A 27 16.81 5.01 3.48
C GLN A 27 18.21 4.76 2.87
N LYS A 28 19.24 5.32 3.52
CA LYS A 28 20.65 5.28 3.07
C LYS A 28 21.53 4.54 4.06
N ILE A 29 22.48 3.78 3.54
CA ILE A 29 23.57 3.17 4.33
C ILE A 29 24.79 4.07 4.25
N CYS A 30 25.27 4.53 5.40
CA CYS A 30 26.46 5.33 5.56
C CYS A 30 27.62 4.43 6.01
N THR A 31 28.60 4.21 5.14
CA THR A 31 29.84 3.51 5.48
C THR A 31 30.93 4.54 5.81
N VAL A 32 31.57 4.36 6.96
CA VAL A 32 32.57 5.28 7.51
C VAL A 32 33.92 4.58 7.56
N ARG A 33 34.95 5.15 6.92
CA ARG A 33 36.32 4.63 6.89
C ARG A 33 37.29 5.56 7.60
N GLY A 34 38.12 5.01 8.49
CA GLY A 34 39.20 5.75 9.16
C GLY A 34 40.58 5.37 8.63
N ASN A 35 41.17 6.18 7.74
CA ASN A 35 42.59 6.11 7.36
C ASN A 35 43.16 7.54 7.28
N GLY A 36 43.30 8.21 8.44
CA GLY A 36 43.84 9.57 8.58
C GLY A 36 42.82 10.71 8.43
N ALA A 37 41.80 10.54 7.58
CA ALA A 37 40.59 11.37 7.56
C ALA A 37 39.36 10.46 7.45
N ILE A 38 38.27 10.82 8.12
CA ILE A 38 37.04 10.01 8.11
C ILE A 38 36.33 10.20 6.76
N GLY A 39 36.43 9.21 5.88
CA GLY A 39 35.69 9.18 4.62
C GLY A 39 34.33 8.54 4.83
N VAL A 40 33.26 9.21 4.39
CA VAL A 40 31.89 8.70 4.47
C VAL A 40 31.33 8.51 3.07
N VAL A 41 30.81 7.32 2.81
CA VAL A 41 30.08 6.99 1.58
C VAL A 41 28.66 6.58 1.99
N ALA A 42 27.68 7.41 1.64
CA ALA A 42 26.27 7.13 1.84
C ALA A 42 25.66 6.60 0.55
N ARG A 43 25.26 5.33 0.53
CA ARG A 43 24.58 4.67 -0.61
C ARG A 43 23.10 4.57 -0.34
N GLY A 44 22.30 5.13 -1.25
CA GLY A 44 20.85 4.96 -1.25
C GLY A 44 20.41 3.67 -1.93
N PRO A 45 19.09 3.49 -2.06
CA PRO A 45 18.51 2.29 -2.65
C PRO A 45 18.63 2.23 -4.18
N SER A 46 19.01 3.33 -4.83
CA SER A 46 19.34 3.37 -6.25
C SER A 46 20.85 3.38 -6.43
N PRO A 47 21.42 2.66 -7.40
CA PRO A 47 22.87 2.65 -7.67
C PRO A 47 23.46 4.04 -7.91
N ARG A 48 22.66 4.98 -8.41
CA ARG A 48 23.09 6.36 -8.71
C ARG A 48 23.02 7.30 -7.50
N ASP A 49 22.40 6.87 -6.42
CA ASP A 49 22.10 7.70 -5.26
C ASP A 49 23.21 7.61 -4.20
N ILE A 50 24.43 8.00 -4.61
CA ILE A 50 25.64 7.92 -3.79
C ILE A 50 26.10 9.32 -3.41
N ILE A 51 26.39 9.52 -2.13
CA ILE A 51 26.94 10.76 -1.60
C ILE A 51 28.25 10.43 -0.90
N THR A 52 29.32 11.11 -1.28
CA THR A 52 30.64 10.92 -0.67
C THR A 52 31.14 12.24 -0.09
N PHE A 53 31.59 12.21 1.16
CA PHE A 53 32.16 13.37 1.84
C PHE A 53 33.22 12.94 2.86
N ARG A 54 33.98 13.91 3.36
CA ARG A 54 34.95 13.69 4.45
C ARG A 54 34.51 14.44 5.71
N LEU A 55 34.79 13.88 6.87
CA LEU A 55 34.57 14.48 8.18
C LEU A 55 35.89 14.64 8.92
N LYS A 56 35.91 15.51 9.94
CA LYS A 56 37.05 15.58 10.85
C LYS A 56 37.09 14.35 11.73
N ASP A 57 38.29 13.83 11.95
CA ASP A 57 38.53 12.74 12.90
C ASP A 57 38.54 13.30 14.33
N ASN A 58 37.35 13.36 14.92
CA ASN A 58 37.12 13.87 16.28
C ASN A 58 36.64 12.76 17.23
N GLY A 59 37.05 11.51 16.97
CA GLY A 59 36.70 10.35 17.79
C GLY A 59 35.55 9.51 17.24
N LYS A 60 35.23 8.44 17.98
CA LYS A 60 34.31 7.37 17.56
C LYS A 60 32.89 7.90 17.33
N ILE A 61 32.29 7.51 16.21
CA ILE A 61 30.92 7.89 15.86
C ILE A 61 29.97 6.85 16.45
N LYS A 62 28.91 7.32 17.13
CA LYS A 62 27.85 6.49 17.70
C LYS A 62 26.62 6.43 16.81
N SER A 63 26.30 7.54 16.15
CA SER A 63 25.15 7.67 15.25
C SER A 63 25.44 8.73 14.20
N MET A 64 24.94 8.52 12.99
CA MET A 64 25.04 9.45 11.88
C MET A 64 23.73 9.46 11.09
N LYS A 65 23.11 10.63 10.93
CA LYS A 65 21.87 10.81 10.15
C LYS A 65 21.96 12.01 9.21
N LEU A 66 21.52 11.86 7.97
CA LEU A 66 21.52 12.92 6.96
C LEU A 66 20.20 13.70 7.03
N ALA A 67 20.25 15.02 6.88
CA ALA A 67 19.04 15.82 6.73
C ALA A 67 18.34 15.46 5.39
N PRO A 68 17.01 15.52 5.30
CA PRO A 68 16.30 15.34 4.04
C PRO A 68 16.86 16.26 2.93
N GLY A 69 17.20 15.68 1.77
CA GLY A 69 17.91 16.39 0.70
C GLY A 69 19.43 16.51 0.89
N CYS A 70 19.97 15.87 1.94
CA CYS A 70 21.39 15.61 2.18
C CYS A 70 22.32 16.84 2.22
N GLY A 71 21.80 18.02 2.55
CA GLY A 71 22.60 19.25 2.68
C GLY A 71 23.39 19.36 3.98
N THR A 72 22.99 18.64 5.02
CA THR A 72 23.60 18.65 6.35
C THR A 72 23.61 17.25 6.92
N VAL A 73 24.67 16.88 7.63
CA VAL A 73 24.77 15.63 8.38
C VAL A 73 24.83 15.91 9.87
N ALA A 74 24.09 15.14 10.66
CA ALA A 74 24.19 15.10 12.12
C ALA A 74 25.05 13.90 12.52
N VAL A 75 26.08 14.14 13.32
CA VAL A 75 27.05 13.15 13.78
C VAL A 75 27.09 13.18 15.29
N GLN A 76 26.75 12.07 15.93
CA GLN A 76 26.83 11.90 17.37
C GLN A 76 28.12 11.18 17.73
N ARG A 77 29.01 11.88 18.45
CA ARG A 77 30.26 11.30 19.00
C ARG A 77 30.16 11.13 20.52
N GLU A 78 29.55 12.11 21.18
CA GLU A 78 29.32 12.12 22.63
C GLU A 78 27.90 11.67 23.00
N THR A 79 27.67 11.36 24.29
CA THR A 79 26.35 10.94 24.77
C THR A 79 25.33 12.07 24.87
N SER A 80 25.77 13.32 24.94
CA SER A 80 24.92 14.50 25.21
C SER A 80 25.11 15.65 24.23
N ARG A 81 25.83 15.41 23.13
CA ARG A 81 26.19 16.43 22.13
C ARG A 81 26.18 15.82 20.74
N VAL A 82 25.71 16.62 19.79
CA VAL A 82 25.65 16.30 18.36
C VAL A 82 26.39 17.37 17.59
N ASP A 83 27.20 16.94 16.64
CA ASP A 83 27.91 17.80 15.70
C ASP A 83 27.17 17.80 14.36
N PHE A 84 27.08 18.96 13.73
CA PHE A 84 26.46 19.16 12.42
C PHE A 84 27.52 19.59 11.43
N ALA A 85 27.57 18.92 10.28
CA ALA A 85 28.45 19.30 9.19
C ALA A 85 27.63 19.66 7.94
N THR A 86 27.90 20.83 7.37
CA THR A 86 27.19 21.31 6.18
C THR A 86 27.88 20.78 4.91
N LEU A 87 27.17 19.97 4.13
CA LEU A 87 27.68 19.27 2.94
C LEU A 87 27.54 20.07 1.64
N LYS A 88 27.26 21.40 1.69
CA LYS A 88 27.12 22.31 0.53
C LYS A 88 28.09 21.89 -0.58
N ALA A 89 27.63 21.71 -1.82
CA ALA A 89 28.36 21.26 -3.02
C ALA A 89 29.85 21.63 -3.06
N LEU A 90 30.63 20.97 -2.21
CA LEU A 90 32.04 21.17 -1.98
C LEU A 90 32.68 20.07 -2.81
N GLY A 91 33.65 20.42 -3.65
CA GLY A 91 34.42 19.41 -4.36
C GLY A 91 34.90 18.33 -3.38
N ALA A 92 34.99 17.09 -3.84
CA ALA A 92 35.14 15.85 -3.04
C ALA A 92 36.29 15.81 -2.00
N ASN A 93 37.09 16.87 -1.89
CA ASN A 93 38.28 16.97 -1.03
C ASN A 93 38.18 18.00 0.11
N VAL A 94 37.10 18.78 0.24
CA VAL A 94 37.03 19.79 1.30
C VAL A 94 36.32 19.24 2.54
N VAL A 95 36.97 19.38 3.70
CA VAL A 95 36.38 19.02 5.00
C VAL A 95 35.36 20.11 5.39
N PRO A 96 34.09 19.77 5.60
CA PRO A 96 33.04 20.73 5.94
C PRO A 96 33.30 21.35 7.32
N LYS A 97 32.81 22.59 7.50
CA LYS A 97 32.77 23.20 8.83
C LYS A 97 31.76 22.46 9.70
N GLU A 98 32.16 22.20 10.95
CA GLU A 98 31.35 21.53 11.95
C GLU A 98 30.95 22.53 13.04
N PHE A 99 29.68 22.51 13.45
CA PHE A 99 29.16 23.23 14.62
C PHE A 99 28.35 22.26 15.48
N SER A 100 28.20 22.54 16.77
CA SER A 100 27.67 21.53 17.70
C SER A 100 26.55 22.06 18.57
N GLN A 101 25.65 21.15 18.95
CA GLN A 101 24.59 21.39 19.92
C GLN A 101 24.64 20.34 21.03
N SER A 102 24.71 20.81 22.28
CA SER A 102 24.54 19.98 23.46
C SER A 102 23.07 19.92 23.88
N CYS A 103 22.66 18.80 24.48
CA CYS A 103 21.33 18.68 25.08
C CYS A 103 21.09 19.78 26.13
N LYS A 104 19.85 20.29 26.18
CA LYS A 104 19.47 21.29 27.18
C LYS A 104 19.25 20.63 28.55
N MET A 105 18.71 19.42 28.57
CA MET A 105 18.51 18.66 29.81
C MET A 105 19.85 18.25 30.43
N ARG A 106 20.03 18.57 31.71
CA ARG A 106 21.26 18.25 32.45
C ARG A 106 21.39 16.74 32.62
N ASN A 107 22.58 16.20 32.32
CA ASN A 107 22.89 14.77 32.39
C ASN A 107 22.00 13.89 31.48
N ALA A 108 21.36 14.48 30.46
CA ALA A 108 20.61 13.71 29.50
C ALA A 108 21.55 12.94 28.57
N THR A 109 21.13 11.72 28.23
CA THR A 109 21.81 10.87 27.25
C THR A 109 20.91 10.71 26.04
N ILE A 110 21.46 11.00 24.87
CA ILE A 110 20.77 10.87 23.58
C ILE A 110 20.65 9.37 23.27
N LEU A 111 19.42 8.91 23.16
CA LEU A 111 19.06 7.58 22.70
C LEU A 111 19.10 7.51 21.17
N GLY A 112 18.71 8.59 20.50
CA GLY A 112 18.80 8.69 19.04
C GLY A 112 18.40 10.05 18.49
N LEU A 113 18.57 10.19 17.17
CA LEU A 113 18.43 11.44 16.43
C LEU A 113 17.55 11.21 15.22
N GLU A 114 16.57 12.07 14.99
CA GLU A 114 15.68 11.96 13.83
C GLU A 114 15.49 13.30 13.13
N TRP A 115 15.68 13.34 11.82
CA TRP A 115 15.35 14.53 11.04
C TRP A 115 13.84 14.55 10.74
N ILE A 116 13.19 15.65 11.13
CA ILE A 116 11.76 15.88 10.89
C ILE A 116 11.54 16.62 9.56
N SER A 117 12.46 17.52 9.23
CA SER A 117 12.49 18.27 7.98
C SER A 117 13.93 18.61 7.61
N LYS A 118 14.14 19.31 6.48
CA LYS A 118 15.48 19.74 6.03
C LYS A 118 16.23 20.61 7.05
N VAL A 119 15.49 21.23 7.98
CA VAL A 119 16.01 22.20 8.95
C VAL A 119 15.60 21.87 10.38
N GLU A 120 14.84 20.80 10.63
CA GLU A 120 14.38 20.42 11.97
C GLU A 120 14.89 19.04 12.33
N VAL A 121 15.53 18.95 13.49
CA VAL A 121 16.08 17.70 14.03
C VAL A 121 15.54 17.48 15.44
N LEU A 122 15.22 16.23 15.73
CA LEU A 122 14.69 15.77 17.00
C LEU A 122 15.77 15.01 17.76
N PHE A 123 16.04 15.43 18.99
CA PHE A 123 16.88 14.70 19.92
C PHE A 123 15.96 13.92 20.86
N VAL A 124 16.06 12.59 20.81
CA VAL A 124 15.37 11.71 21.75
C VAL A 124 16.37 11.32 22.83
N THR A 125 16.08 11.67 24.07
CA THR A 125 16.94 11.42 25.23
C THR A 125 16.24 10.56 26.25
N ASN A 126 16.98 9.99 27.19
CA ASN A 126 16.40 9.24 28.31
C ASN A 126 15.51 10.08 29.24
N GLN A 127 15.57 11.42 29.17
CA GLN A 127 14.78 12.34 30.01
C GLN A 127 13.68 13.08 29.24
N GLY A 128 13.62 12.91 27.91
CA GLY A 128 12.57 13.49 27.08
C GLY A 128 13.03 13.79 25.65
N ILE A 129 12.27 14.66 24.99
CA ILE A 129 12.42 14.97 23.57
C ILE A 129 12.74 16.47 23.42
N GLU A 130 13.73 16.80 22.61
CA GLU A 130 14.12 18.18 22.29
C GLU A 130 14.07 18.39 20.76
N LEU A 131 13.25 19.32 20.30
CA LEU A 131 13.14 19.68 18.88
C LEU A 131 13.97 20.93 18.61
N TYR A 132 14.90 20.82 17.68
CA TYR A 132 15.83 21.88 17.29
C TYR A 132 15.64 22.28 15.83
N GLN A 133 15.86 23.55 15.55
CA GLN A 133 15.99 24.11 14.21
C GLN A 133 17.47 24.31 13.90
N VAL A 134 17.96 23.69 12.84
CA VAL A 134 19.33 23.77 12.36
C VAL A 134 19.40 24.77 11.22
N ASN A 135 20.22 25.81 11.39
CA ASN A 135 20.52 26.77 10.34
C ASN A 135 21.94 26.55 9.83
N SER A 136 22.06 25.81 8.73
CA SER A 136 23.34 25.45 8.10
C SER A 136 24.13 26.65 7.55
N ASP A 137 23.45 27.75 7.21
CA ASP A 137 24.11 28.96 6.66
C ASP A 137 24.72 29.83 7.76
N LYS A 138 24.02 29.92 8.90
CA LYS A 138 24.46 30.69 10.05
C LYS A 138 25.25 29.86 11.07
N GLU A 139 25.39 28.55 10.84
CA GLU A 139 26.04 27.60 11.75
C GLU A 139 25.45 27.67 13.18
N THR A 140 24.13 27.85 13.28
CA THR A 140 23.42 27.98 14.56
C THR A 140 22.33 26.94 14.69
N VAL A 141 22.13 26.47 15.92
CA VAL A 141 21.05 25.55 16.28
C VAL A 141 20.17 26.23 17.32
N LYS A 142 18.86 26.27 17.08
CA LYS A 142 17.88 26.93 17.95
C LYS A 142 16.91 25.89 18.50
N LEU A 143 16.77 25.82 19.81
CA LEU A 143 15.74 24.99 20.44
C LEU A 143 14.35 25.57 20.17
N LEU A 144 13.46 24.75 19.63
CA LEU A 144 12.06 25.10 19.36
C LEU A 144 11.15 24.64 20.50
N LYS A 145 11.25 23.36 20.89
CA LYS A 145 10.35 22.74 21.87
C LYS A 145 11.06 21.66 22.67
N THR A 146 10.63 21.48 23.91
CA THR A 146 11.08 20.41 24.79
C THR A 146 9.86 19.72 25.41
N TYR A 147 9.94 18.40 25.56
CA TYR A 147 8.94 17.60 26.24
C TYR A 147 9.64 16.62 27.20
N ASN A 148 9.30 16.67 28.49
CA ASN A 148 9.95 15.84 29.49
C ASN A 148 9.21 14.50 29.65
N LEU A 149 9.94 13.40 29.52
CA LEU A 149 9.42 12.03 29.67
C LEU A 149 10.60 11.09 29.92
N SER A 150 10.48 10.18 30.88
CA SER A 150 11.47 9.10 31.01
C SER A 150 11.29 8.11 29.87
N ILE A 151 12.25 8.07 28.94
CA ILE A 151 12.20 7.25 27.72
C ILE A 151 13.21 6.12 27.84
N ILE A 152 12.77 4.89 27.56
CA ILE A 152 13.63 3.70 27.55
C ILE A 152 14.16 3.43 26.14
N TRP A 153 13.26 3.39 25.17
CA TRP A 153 13.54 3.25 23.75
C TRP A 153 12.45 4.00 22.96
N PHE A 154 12.69 4.21 21.67
CA PHE A 154 11.73 4.87 20.79
C PHE A 154 11.71 4.22 19.41
N VAL A 155 10.61 4.38 18.69
CA VAL A 155 10.49 4.04 17.27
C VAL A 155 10.00 5.28 16.53
N TYR A 156 10.68 5.67 15.46
CA TYR A 156 10.28 6.79 14.62
C TYR A 156 9.75 6.29 13.28
N TYR A 157 8.60 6.80 12.87
CA TYR A 157 7.99 6.51 11.58
C TYR A 157 8.01 7.77 10.69
N PRO A 158 8.98 7.86 9.74
CA PRO A 158 9.22 9.07 8.96
C PRO A 158 8.02 9.49 8.10
N LYS A 159 7.28 8.53 7.55
CA LYS A 159 6.14 8.79 6.64
C LYS A 159 5.06 9.65 7.30
N CYS A 160 4.79 9.46 8.60
CA CYS A 160 3.85 10.30 9.36
C CYS A 160 4.53 11.34 10.25
N ARG A 161 5.86 11.34 10.33
CA ARG A 161 6.65 12.10 11.32
C ARG A 161 6.17 11.83 12.74
N MET A 162 5.97 10.55 13.03
CA MET A 162 5.41 10.09 14.29
C MET A 162 6.47 9.37 15.10
N LEU A 163 6.59 9.74 16.37
CA LEU A 163 7.50 9.12 17.32
C LEU A 163 6.69 8.34 18.35
N ILE A 164 7.01 7.06 18.55
CA ILE A 164 6.48 6.26 19.64
C ILE A 164 7.58 6.15 20.70
N ALA A 165 7.38 6.76 21.87
CA ALA A 165 8.32 6.69 22.97
C ALA A 165 7.81 5.74 24.07
N SER A 166 8.63 4.77 24.44
CA SER A 166 8.33 3.83 25.51
C SER A 166 8.72 4.36 26.88
N SER A 167 7.87 4.11 27.87
CA SER A 167 8.03 4.52 29.26
C SER A 167 7.54 3.44 30.23
N GLY A 168 7.81 3.64 31.53
CA GLY A 168 7.46 2.68 32.59
C GLY A 168 8.49 1.58 32.76
N SER A 169 8.52 0.88 33.89
CA SER A 169 9.60 -0.06 34.25
C SER A 169 9.82 -1.22 33.26
N ASN A 170 8.76 -1.62 32.56
CA ASN A 170 8.76 -2.74 31.61
C ASN A 170 8.69 -2.28 30.14
N GLY A 171 8.65 -0.96 29.90
CA GLY A 171 8.52 -0.39 28.56
C GLY A 171 7.17 -0.60 27.87
N THR A 172 6.12 -0.98 28.60
CA THR A 172 4.79 -1.29 28.05
C THR A 172 3.92 -0.06 27.80
N ILE A 173 4.25 1.08 28.42
CA ILE A 173 3.50 2.33 28.26
C ILE A 173 4.04 3.09 27.06
N LEU A 174 3.26 3.10 25.98
CA LEU A 174 3.61 3.79 24.74
C LEU A 174 3.04 5.21 24.72
N ASN A 175 3.88 6.16 24.33
CA ASN A 175 3.54 7.58 24.20
C ASN A 175 3.75 8.00 22.74
N PRO A 176 2.68 8.09 21.93
CA PRO A 176 2.78 8.57 20.56
C PRO A 176 2.84 10.11 20.51
N PHE A 177 3.74 10.63 19.67
CA PHE A 177 3.92 12.05 19.38
C PHE A 177 3.88 12.28 17.88
N LEU A 178 3.09 13.24 17.43
CA LEU A 178 3.08 13.74 16.07
C LEU A 178 3.91 15.03 16.00
N ILE A 179 4.91 15.07 15.12
CA ILE A 179 5.89 16.16 15.08
C ILE A 179 5.82 16.84 13.71
N GLN A 180 5.30 18.06 13.67
CA GLN A 180 5.11 18.81 12.43
C GLN A 180 5.26 20.31 12.67
N ASN A 181 5.95 21.00 11.76
CA ASN A 181 6.03 22.47 11.71
C ASN A 181 6.47 23.10 13.05
N GLY A 182 7.52 22.56 13.68
CA GLY A 182 8.01 23.04 14.97
C GLY A 182 7.16 22.67 16.18
N VAL A 183 6.04 21.95 16.01
CA VAL A 183 5.11 21.56 17.07
C VAL A 183 5.25 20.07 17.39
N ILE A 184 5.25 19.74 18.68
CA ILE A 184 5.13 18.38 19.20
C ILE A 184 3.70 18.21 19.74
N ALA A 185 2.85 17.51 19.01
CA ALA A 185 1.51 17.16 19.43
C ALA A 185 1.51 15.77 20.07
N ARG A 186 0.88 15.64 21.25
CA ARG A 186 0.81 14.38 21.99
C ARG A 186 -0.52 13.70 21.74
N ILE A 187 -0.47 12.41 21.46
CA ILE A 187 -1.64 11.52 21.47
C ILE A 187 -1.71 10.85 22.86
N PRO A 188 -2.90 10.58 23.42
CA PRO A 188 -3.04 9.87 24.68
C PRO A 188 -2.18 8.60 24.73
N ARG A 189 -1.49 8.42 25.86
CA ARG A 189 -0.69 7.22 26.12
C ARG A 189 -1.60 6.03 26.38
N PHE A 190 -1.16 4.84 26.01
CA PHE A 190 -1.82 3.58 26.34
C PHE A 190 -0.81 2.58 26.86
N ASP A 191 -1.31 1.55 27.55
CA ASP A 191 -0.51 0.44 28.06
C ASP A 191 -0.74 -0.79 27.17
N VAL A 192 0.33 -1.50 26.85
CA VAL A 192 0.30 -2.71 26.05
C VAL A 192 0.22 -3.92 26.99
N ASP A 193 -0.83 -4.73 26.82
CA ASP A 193 -0.98 -5.96 27.58
C ASP A 193 -0.15 -7.10 26.95
N LEU A 194 0.98 -7.42 27.60
CA LEU A 194 1.86 -8.55 27.27
C LEU A 194 1.40 -9.87 27.91
N GLY A 195 0.32 -9.89 28.68
CA GLY A 195 -0.19 -11.08 29.38
C GLY A 195 0.66 -11.53 30.58
N SER A 196 1.85 -10.95 30.79
CA SER A 196 2.70 -11.21 31.95
C SER A 196 3.51 -9.99 32.37
N SER A 197 3.48 -9.67 33.66
CA SER A 197 4.24 -8.55 34.25
C SER A 197 5.76 -8.77 34.28
N LYS A 198 6.25 -9.97 33.94
CA LYS A 198 7.69 -10.28 33.85
C LYS A 198 8.29 -9.95 32.49
N LEU A 199 7.46 -9.81 31.46
CA LEU A 199 7.90 -9.52 30.10
C LEU A 199 8.22 -8.03 29.98
N LYS A 200 9.27 -7.73 29.22
CA LYS A 200 9.65 -6.37 28.86
C LYS A 200 9.42 -6.19 27.38
N LEU A 201 8.79 -5.07 27.01
CA LEU A 201 8.64 -4.70 25.62
C LEU A 201 9.94 -4.05 25.13
N LEU A 202 10.49 -4.54 24.04
CA LEU A 202 11.71 -4.01 23.42
C LEU A 202 11.38 -3.27 22.13
N GLU A 203 12.29 -2.40 21.69
CA GLU A 203 12.18 -1.65 20.43
C GLU A 203 11.92 -2.57 19.23
N ARG A 204 12.65 -3.68 19.13
CA ARG A 204 12.52 -4.66 18.04
C ARG A 204 11.15 -5.35 17.95
N ASP A 205 10.37 -5.33 19.03
CA ASP A 205 9.06 -5.96 19.09
C ASP A 205 7.94 -5.00 18.62
N VAL A 206 8.28 -3.74 18.33
CA VAL A 206 7.31 -2.71 17.92
C VAL A 206 7.65 -2.18 16.53
N THR A 207 6.66 -2.19 15.64
CA THR A 207 6.77 -1.58 14.31
C THR A 207 5.59 -0.67 14.06
N VAL A 208 5.85 0.46 13.42
CA VAL A 208 4.82 1.41 13.04
C VAL A 208 4.68 1.40 11.53
N ALA A 209 3.45 1.26 11.04
CA ALA A 209 3.21 1.23 9.61
C ALA A 209 1.85 1.82 9.23
N ALA A 210 1.77 2.30 8.00
CA ALA A 210 0.51 2.68 7.36
C ALA A 210 -0.03 1.51 6.55
N ILE A 211 -1.24 1.07 6.88
CA ILE A 211 -1.89 -0.11 6.30
C ILE A 211 -3.30 0.32 5.91
N TYR A 212 -3.66 0.18 4.63
CA TYR A 212 -4.97 0.57 4.11
C TYR A 212 -5.41 2.02 4.42
N GLY A 213 -4.44 2.94 4.53
CA GLY A 213 -4.68 4.36 4.78
C GLY A 213 -4.73 4.75 6.25
N ASN A 214 -4.66 3.78 7.18
CA ASN A 214 -4.64 4.03 8.62
C ASN A 214 -3.26 3.70 9.20
N VAL A 215 -2.88 4.34 10.31
CA VAL A 215 -1.59 4.08 10.97
C VAL A 215 -1.80 3.10 12.12
N PHE A 216 -0.98 2.06 12.13
CA PHE A 216 -0.99 1.04 13.17
C PHE A 216 0.35 0.99 13.89
N ILE A 217 0.29 0.74 15.19
CA ILE A 217 1.41 0.27 16.00
C ILE A 217 1.23 -1.23 16.14
N LEU A 218 2.10 -1.99 15.49
CA LEU A 218 2.17 -3.44 15.53
C LEU A 218 3.08 -3.83 16.69
N VAL A 219 2.56 -4.63 17.62
CA VAL A 219 3.32 -5.13 18.77
C VAL A 219 3.36 -6.64 18.74
N LEU A 220 4.57 -7.19 18.63
CA LEU A 220 4.83 -8.62 18.73
C LEU A 220 4.78 -9.06 20.19
N ARG A 221 3.84 -9.94 20.53
CA ARG A 221 3.75 -10.54 21.86
C ARG A 221 4.32 -11.94 21.82
N HIS A 222 5.39 -12.14 22.59
CA HIS A 222 6.01 -13.44 22.77
C HIS A 222 5.21 -14.25 23.79
N SER A 223 4.81 -15.47 23.42
CA SER A 223 4.17 -16.37 24.38
C SER A 223 5.20 -16.87 25.43
N PRO A 224 4.90 -16.81 26.73
CA PRO A 224 5.87 -17.14 27.79
C PRO A 224 6.09 -18.65 28.01
N ARG A 225 5.42 -19.54 27.26
CA ARG A 225 5.52 -21.02 27.37
C ARG A 225 5.27 -21.65 25.99
N ASP A 226 5.74 -22.87 25.76
CA ASP A 226 5.74 -23.71 24.52
C ASP A 226 4.41 -23.88 23.74
N ASN A 227 3.43 -23.00 23.91
CA ASN A 227 2.10 -23.11 23.35
C ASN A 227 2.00 -22.59 21.90
N ASN A 228 3.08 -22.15 21.25
CA ASN A 228 3.07 -21.61 19.88
C ASN A 228 2.06 -20.46 19.63
N LEU A 229 1.65 -19.73 20.67
CA LEU A 229 0.64 -18.68 20.60
C LEU A 229 1.22 -17.26 20.44
N SER A 230 2.40 -17.09 19.83
CA SER A 230 2.86 -15.73 19.55
C SER A 230 1.89 -15.06 18.59
N ASP A 231 1.57 -13.79 18.87
CA ASP A 231 0.67 -13.00 18.05
C ASP A 231 1.20 -11.57 17.87
N ILE A 232 0.68 -10.90 16.84
CA ILE A 232 0.95 -9.49 16.59
C ILE A 232 -0.34 -8.73 16.81
N VAL A 233 -0.36 -7.87 17.82
CA VAL A 233 -1.49 -7.00 18.10
C VAL A 233 -1.31 -5.68 17.37
N MET A 234 -2.37 -5.20 16.74
CA MET A 234 -2.37 -3.93 16.02
C MET A 234 -3.21 -2.91 16.78
N TYR A 235 -2.57 -1.80 17.14
CA TYR A 235 -3.22 -0.63 17.73
C TYR A 235 -3.40 0.44 16.66
N GLU A 236 -4.64 0.73 16.30
CA GLU A 236 -4.97 1.78 15.34
C GLU A 236 -4.85 3.16 16.01
N ILE A 237 -4.12 4.06 15.35
CA ILE A 237 -4.02 5.45 15.76
C ILE A 237 -5.13 6.24 15.07
N ASN A 238 -5.98 6.86 15.89
CA ASN A 238 -7.05 7.70 15.37
C ASN A 238 -6.49 8.97 14.71
N SER A 239 -7.20 9.46 13.69
CA SER A 239 -6.94 10.77 13.07
C SER A 239 -7.17 11.93 14.04
N ASP A 240 -8.03 11.74 15.05
CA ASP A 240 -8.22 12.69 16.15
C ASP A 240 -7.11 12.50 17.22
N PRO A 241 -6.21 13.48 17.42
CA PRO A 241 -5.13 13.37 18.39
C PRO A 241 -5.62 13.35 19.84
N ALA A 242 -6.90 13.65 20.12
CA ALA A 242 -7.47 13.56 21.46
C ALA A 242 -7.84 12.13 21.88
N GLN A 243 -7.91 11.19 20.94
CA GLN A 243 -8.31 9.81 21.19
C GLN A 243 -7.10 8.90 21.36
N CYS A 244 -7.26 7.89 22.22
CA CYS A 244 -6.25 6.89 22.47
C CYS A 244 -6.18 5.87 21.32
N ALA A 245 -5.03 5.22 21.13
CA ALA A 245 -4.93 4.13 20.19
C ALA A 245 -5.75 2.93 20.67
N LEU A 246 -6.49 2.29 19.76
CA LEU A 246 -7.37 1.16 20.07
C LEU A 246 -6.82 -0.12 19.46
N MET A 247 -6.86 -1.21 20.23
CA MET A 247 -6.58 -2.54 19.70
C MET A 247 -7.73 -2.94 18.77
N THR A 248 -7.44 -3.17 17.48
CA THR A 248 -8.46 -3.50 16.48
C THR A 248 -8.22 -4.85 15.80
N HIS A 249 -6.96 -5.30 15.72
CA HIS A 249 -6.60 -6.57 15.09
C HIS A 249 -5.59 -7.38 15.91
N SER A 250 -5.67 -8.70 15.81
CA SER A 250 -4.66 -9.64 16.29
C SER A 250 -4.30 -10.64 15.19
N LEU A 251 -3.00 -10.82 14.92
CA LEU A 251 -2.48 -11.74 13.90
C LEU A 251 -1.85 -12.95 14.58
N THR A 252 -2.42 -14.12 14.37
CA THR A 252 -1.93 -15.36 14.99
C THR A 252 -0.76 -15.94 14.20
N LEU A 253 0.43 -16.04 14.82
CA LEU A 253 1.64 -16.57 14.15
C LEU A 253 1.73 -18.09 14.19
N GLY A 254 1.17 -18.72 15.23
CA GLY A 254 1.18 -20.18 15.37
C GLY A 254 2.58 -20.80 15.55
N GLN A 255 3.59 -19.97 15.79
CA GLN A 255 4.99 -20.36 15.97
C GLN A 255 5.60 -19.51 17.09
N SER A 256 6.69 -19.97 17.69
CA SER A 256 7.50 -19.21 18.64
C SER A 256 8.93 -19.10 18.12
N GLY A 257 9.62 -18.02 18.46
CA GLY A 257 10.99 -17.77 18.00
C GLY A 257 11.26 -16.32 17.67
N GLN A 258 12.33 -16.09 16.91
CA GLN A 258 12.72 -14.76 16.46
C GLN A 258 11.96 -14.41 15.18
N PHE A 259 11.18 -13.35 15.28
CA PHE A 259 10.41 -12.82 14.17
C PHE A 259 10.95 -11.47 13.74
N ALA A 260 10.94 -11.24 12.44
CA ALA A 260 11.14 -9.92 11.85
C ALA A 260 9.92 -9.57 10.99
N MET A 261 9.67 -8.27 10.79
CA MET A 261 8.46 -7.83 10.09
C MET A 261 8.72 -6.76 9.04
N HIS A 262 8.04 -6.90 7.91
CA HIS A 262 7.96 -5.94 6.82
C HIS A 262 6.50 -5.56 6.57
N VAL A 263 6.29 -4.37 6.01
CA VAL A 263 4.96 -3.93 5.59
C VAL A 263 5.01 -3.48 4.14
N LEU A 264 4.51 -4.34 3.25
CA LEU A 264 4.64 -4.22 1.79
C LEU A 264 3.26 -4.13 1.16
N ASP A 265 2.93 -3.02 0.51
CA ASP A 265 1.63 -2.82 -0.16
C ASP A 265 0.42 -3.15 0.73
N SER A 266 0.45 -2.65 1.98
CA SER A 266 -0.52 -2.94 3.06
C SER A 266 -0.60 -4.41 3.51
N LEU A 267 0.35 -5.25 3.10
CA LEU A 267 0.54 -6.60 3.62
C LEU A 267 1.55 -6.60 4.76
N ILE A 268 1.26 -7.38 5.79
CA ILE A 268 2.17 -7.57 6.91
C ILE A 268 2.90 -8.89 6.66
N VAL A 269 4.19 -8.80 6.41
CA VAL A 269 5.04 -9.96 6.14
C VAL A 269 5.86 -10.24 7.38
N VAL A 270 5.68 -11.42 7.95
CA VAL A 270 6.37 -11.86 9.16
C VAL A 270 7.35 -12.96 8.79
N HIS A 271 8.63 -12.73 9.01
CA HIS A 271 9.70 -13.67 8.77
C HIS A 271 10.03 -14.40 10.06
N HIS A 272 10.02 -15.73 10.02
CA HIS A 272 10.49 -16.57 11.11
C HIS A 272 11.89 -17.08 10.79
N GLN A 273 12.87 -16.58 11.55
CA GLN A 273 14.28 -16.84 11.27
C GLN A 273 14.66 -18.31 11.44
N THR A 274 14.13 -18.96 12.48
CA THR A 274 14.46 -20.36 12.81
C THR A 274 14.07 -21.34 11.72
N THR A 275 12.91 -21.14 11.07
CA THR A 275 12.43 -22.02 10.01
C THR A 275 12.83 -21.56 8.61
N ALA A 276 13.42 -20.36 8.48
CA ALA A 276 13.71 -19.70 7.21
C ALA A 276 12.45 -19.57 6.32
N ARG A 277 11.32 -19.19 6.95
CA ARG A 277 10.01 -19.08 6.29
C ARG A 277 9.29 -17.80 6.66
N SER A 278 8.36 -17.39 5.82
CA SER A 278 7.59 -16.16 5.97
C SER A 278 6.10 -16.43 5.88
N MET A 279 5.35 -15.64 6.64
CA MET A 279 3.90 -15.56 6.66
C MET A 279 3.46 -14.20 6.12
N ILE A 280 2.36 -14.17 5.37
CA ILE A 280 1.77 -12.95 4.82
C ILE A 280 0.36 -12.81 5.40
N PHE A 281 0.10 -11.68 6.03
CA PHE A 281 -1.21 -11.30 6.54
C PHE A 281 -1.79 -10.13 5.76
N ASP A 282 -3.10 -10.18 5.56
CA ASP A 282 -3.89 -9.10 5.00
C ASP A 282 -5.14 -8.89 5.85
N ILE A 283 -5.24 -7.74 6.51
CA ILE A 283 -6.36 -7.43 7.40
C ILE A 283 -7.69 -7.21 6.68
N ARG A 284 -7.68 -7.07 5.34
CA ARG A 284 -8.90 -6.96 4.51
C ARG A 284 -9.35 -8.29 3.90
N VAL A 285 -8.60 -9.37 4.11
CA VAL A 285 -8.95 -10.70 3.59
C VAL A 285 -9.12 -11.65 4.77
N GLY A 286 -10.37 -12.01 5.04
CA GLY A 286 -10.73 -12.86 6.17
C GLY A 286 -10.74 -12.13 7.52
N GLY A 287 -10.59 -12.91 8.59
CA GLY A 287 -10.64 -12.43 9.97
C GLY A 287 -11.95 -12.78 10.68
N VAL A 288 -11.85 -13.22 11.94
CA VAL A 288 -13.00 -13.52 12.79
C VAL A 288 -13.09 -12.44 13.86
N PHE A 289 -14.22 -11.75 13.93
CA PHE A 289 -14.46 -10.74 14.97
C PHE A 289 -14.88 -11.43 16.27
N ASP A 290 -14.15 -11.19 17.35
CA ASP A 290 -14.40 -11.78 18.67
C ASP A 290 -15.22 -10.86 19.61
N GLY A 291 -15.68 -9.71 19.11
CA GLY A 291 -16.37 -8.67 19.89
C GLY A 291 -15.46 -7.52 20.32
N ILE A 292 -14.14 -7.72 20.32
CA ILE A 292 -13.13 -6.72 20.73
C ILE A 292 -12.22 -6.38 19.55
N ALA A 293 -11.68 -7.40 18.88
CA ALA A 293 -10.76 -7.26 17.77
C ALA A 293 -11.04 -8.30 16.68
N HIS A 294 -10.54 -8.05 15.47
CA HIS A 294 -10.52 -9.05 14.42
C HIS A 294 -9.27 -9.92 14.54
N THR A 295 -9.47 -11.22 14.74
CA THR A 295 -8.39 -12.20 14.76
C THR A 295 -8.15 -12.76 13.37
N HIS A 296 -6.91 -12.66 12.89
CA HIS A 296 -6.50 -13.06 11.55
C HIS A 296 -5.53 -14.25 11.58
N ARG A 297 -5.62 -15.06 10.52
CA ARG A 297 -4.68 -16.11 10.17
C ARG A 297 -3.86 -15.69 8.95
N PRO A 298 -2.66 -16.24 8.74
CA PRO A 298 -1.87 -15.92 7.56
C PRO A 298 -2.68 -16.29 6.31
N VAL A 299 -2.79 -15.34 5.39
CA VAL A 299 -3.41 -15.55 4.08
C VAL A 299 -2.51 -16.44 3.24
N VAL A 300 -1.20 -16.27 3.39
CA VAL A 300 -0.22 -17.22 2.88
C VAL A 300 0.79 -17.57 3.97
N ASP A 301 1.04 -18.86 4.14
CA ASP A 301 1.95 -19.40 5.13
C ASP A 301 3.11 -20.16 4.46
N ASN A 302 4.22 -20.29 5.19
CA ASN A 302 5.36 -21.14 4.85
C ASN A 302 6.07 -20.81 3.52
N ILE A 303 6.19 -19.53 3.17
CA ILE A 303 6.92 -19.09 1.96
C ILE A 303 8.38 -18.74 2.28
N ALA A 304 9.32 -19.25 1.49
CA ALA A 304 10.69 -18.77 1.49
C ALA A 304 10.84 -17.54 0.57
N ILE A 305 11.69 -16.59 0.94
CA ILE A 305 12.07 -15.49 0.05
C ILE A 305 12.84 -16.07 -1.14
N ALA A 306 12.39 -15.76 -2.37
CA ALA A 306 13.10 -16.14 -3.58
C ALA A 306 14.29 -15.19 -3.81
N VAL A 307 15.42 -15.75 -4.25
CA VAL A 307 16.57 -14.97 -4.73
C VAL A 307 16.45 -14.88 -6.26
N PRO A 308 16.53 -13.68 -6.86
CA PRO A 308 16.57 -13.54 -8.31
C PRO A 308 17.76 -14.29 -8.90
N ASN A 309 17.56 -15.02 -10.00
CA ASN A 309 18.63 -15.75 -10.69
C ASN A 309 19.75 -14.83 -11.23
N ASN A 310 19.50 -13.53 -11.33
CA ASN A 310 20.45 -12.52 -11.76
C ASN A 310 20.57 -11.44 -10.66
N VAL A 311 21.29 -11.73 -9.58
CA VAL A 311 21.78 -10.65 -8.72
C VAL A 311 22.91 -9.98 -9.51
N SER A 312 22.57 -9.00 -10.34
CA SER A 312 23.58 -8.20 -11.02
C SER A 312 24.28 -7.36 -9.96
N THR A 313 25.41 -7.86 -9.48
CA THR A 313 26.38 -7.05 -8.76
C THR A 313 26.85 -5.94 -9.70
N ASP A 314 27.13 -4.77 -9.14
CA ASP A 314 27.75 -3.63 -9.83
C ASP A 314 28.79 -4.14 -10.87
N PRO A 315 28.81 -3.68 -12.14
CA PRO A 315 29.73 -4.21 -13.16
C PRO A 315 31.22 -4.12 -12.80
N ASP A 316 31.58 -3.36 -11.76
CA ASP A 316 32.94 -3.25 -11.20
C ASP A 316 33.24 -4.25 -10.05
N CYS A 317 32.26 -5.07 -9.61
CA CYS A 317 32.41 -6.04 -8.52
C CYS A 317 32.48 -7.48 -9.07
N SER A 318 33.67 -8.07 -9.05
CA SER A 318 33.95 -9.45 -9.49
C SER A 318 33.59 -10.55 -8.48
N TYR A 319 32.75 -10.25 -7.47
CA TYR A 319 32.43 -11.16 -6.38
C TYR A 319 30.92 -11.39 -6.37
N GLU A 320 30.48 -12.61 -6.67
CA GLU A 320 29.11 -13.04 -6.41
C GLU A 320 29.02 -13.38 -4.91
N PRO A 321 28.32 -12.58 -4.09
CA PRO A 321 28.15 -12.92 -2.68
C PRO A 321 27.25 -14.16 -2.57
N ASP A 322 27.72 -15.19 -1.87
CA ASP A 322 26.88 -16.32 -1.46
C ASP A 322 25.85 -15.81 -0.44
N VAL A 323 24.60 -15.65 -0.87
CA VAL A 323 23.53 -15.05 -0.06
C VAL A 323 22.86 -16.15 0.77
N GLU A 324 23.30 -16.30 2.01
CA GLU A 324 22.60 -17.13 3.00
C GLU A 324 21.28 -16.46 3.41
N LEU A 325 20.16 -17.02 2.96
CA LEU A 325 18.82 -16.53 3.32
C LEU A 325 18.55 -16.69 4.81
N TYR A 326 17.96 -15.67 5.43
CA TYR A 326 17.62 -15.63 6.86
C TYR A 326 18.84 -15.75 7.78
N ALA A 327 20.01 -15.32 7.32
CA ALA A 327 21.22 -15.36 8.13
C ALA A 327 21.01 -14.66 9.49
N PRO A 328 21.64 -15.14 10.57
CA PRO A 328 21.63 -14.49 11.89
C PRO A 328 22.07 -13.01 11.88
N THR A 329 22.84 -12.62 10.87
CA THR A 329 23.38 -11.27 10.66
C THR A 329 22.42 -10.31 9.99
N TRP A 330 21.27 -10.79 9.48
CA TRP A 330 20.30 -9.95 8.82
C TRP A 330 19.65 -8.98 9.79
N VAL A 331 19.63 -7.71 9.39
CA VAL A 331 18.84 -6.68 10.06
C VAL A 331 17.74 -6.26 9.12
N VAL A 332 16.52 -6.30 9.64
CA VAL A 332 15.28 -6.00 8.91
C VAL A 332 14.82 -4.59 9.26
N PHE A 333 14.63 -3.76 8.24
CA PHE A 333 14.16 -2.40 8.35
C PHE A 333 12.84 -2.24 7.58
N PRO A 334 11.71 -1.98 8.27
CA PRO A 334 10.47 -1.65 7.61
C PRO A 334 10.62 -0.40 6.72
N PRO A 335 9.94 -0.33 5.56
CA PRO A 335 8.92 -1.27 5.12
C PRO A 335 9.46 -2.51 4.38
N ASP A 336 10.62 -2.44 3.74
CA ASP A 336 11.03 -3.42 2.72
C ASP A 336 12.54 -3.76 2.67
N LEU A 337 13.37 -3.29 3.61
CA LEU A 337 14.83 -3.41 3.52
C LEU A 337 15.40 -4.53 4.39
N ILE A 338 16.33 -5.29 3.80
CA ILE A 338 17.22 -6.21 4.50
C ILE A 338 18.65 -5.73 4.32
N ILE A 339 19.39 -5.66 5.43
CA ILE A 339 20.81 -5.33 5.43
C ILE A 339 21.59 -6.49 6.06
N ASP A 340 22.60 -6.98 5.34
CA ASP A 340 23.63 -7.83 5.92
C ASP A 340 24.96 -7.07 5.95
N ALA A 341 25.34 -6.62 7.15
CA ALA A 341 26.59 -5.89 7.35
C ALA A 341 27.85 -6.74 7.21
N LYS A 342 27.74 -8.07 7.37
CA LYS A 342 28.87 -9.01 7.23
C LYS A 342 29.17 -9.28 5.76
N VAL A 343 28.14 -9.43 4.94
CA VAL A 343 28.28 -9.59 3.48
C VAL A 343 28.50 -8.24 2.79
N GLY A 344 28.02 -7.15 3.39
CA GLY A 344 28.10 -5.82 2.78
C GLY A 344 27.04 -5.60 1.72
N CYS A 345 25.83 -6.13 1.92
CA CYS A 345 24.75 -6.07 0.93
C CYS A 345 23.46 -5.58 1.55
N MET A 346 22.72 -4.79 0.76
CA MET A 346 21.38 -4.32 1.06
C MET A 346 20.43 -4.71 -0.06
N TRP A 347 19.33 -5.35 0.31
CA TRP A 347 18.28 -5.78 -0.61
C TRP A 347 16.95 -5.15 -0.24
N ARG A 348 16.08 -5.05 -1.24
CA ARG A 348 14.65 -4.76 -1.04
C ARG A 348 13.84 -6.03 -1.23
N ILE A 349 12.85 -6.27 -0.38
CA ILE A 349 11.86 -7.32 -0.60
C ILE A 349 10.70 -6.76 -1.41
N ARG A 350 10.26 -7.54 -2.40
CA ARG A 350 9.08 -7.24 -3.20
C ARG A 350 8.07 -8.37 -3.09
N VAL A 351 6.79 -8.00 -3.26
CA VAL A 351 5.69 -8.95 -3.36
C VAL A 351 5.45 -9.21 -4.84
N GLU A 352 5.64 -10.46 -5.26
CA GLU A 352 5.30 -10.91 -6.60
C GLU A 352 3.94 -11.60 -6.58
N LEU A 353 3.02 -11.12 -7.40
CA LEU A 353 1.60 -11.49 -7.33
C LEU A 353 1.25 -12.71 -8.18
N ALA A 354 2.02 -13.05 -9.21
CA ALA A 354 1.68 -14.17 -10.10
C ALA A 354 1.50 -15.52 -9.36
N PRO A 355 2.36 -15.90 -8.38
CA PRO A 355 2.18 -17.14 -7.64
C PRO A 355 0.94 -17.17 -6.74
N ALA A 356 0.27 -16.03 -6.51
CA ALA A 356 -0.94 -15.98 -5.67
C ALA A 356 -2.06 -16.86 -6.27
N VAL A 357 -2.12 -16.97 -7.60
CA VAL A 357 -3.16 -17.75 -8.30
C VAL A 357 -3.11 -19.24 -7.93
N GLU A 358 -1.92 -19.80 -7.68
CA GLU A 358 -1.74 -21.21 -7.32
C GLU A 358 -1.87 -21.46 -5.82
N ILE A 359 -1.59 -20.44 -5.00
CA ILE A 359 -1.54 -20.55 -3.55
C ILE A 359 -2.93 -20.44 -2.92
N PHE A 360 -3.76 -19.54 -3.43
CA PHE A 360 -5.10 -19.33 -2.88
C PHE A 360 -6.03 -20.45 -3.32
N LYS A 361 -6.66 -21.11 -2.35
CA LYS A 361 -7.69 -22.14 -2.61
C LYS A 361 -9.08 -21.55 -2.83
N ASP A 362 -9.35 -20.40 -2.20
CA ASP A 362 -10.61 -19.68 -2.33
C ASP A 362 -10.45 -18.58 -3.38
N ASN A 363 -11.23 -18.72 -4.47
CA ASN A 363 -11.23 -17.80 -5.59
C ASN A 363 -11.73 -16.40 -5.18
N CYS A 364 -12.69 -16.31 -4.26
CA CYS A 364 -13.20 -15.02 -3.78
C CYS A 364 -12.13 -14.28 -2.98
N ALA A 365 -11.46 -14.99 -2.07
CA ALA A 365 -10.34 -14.44 -1.32
C ALA A 365 -9.17 -14.00 -2.23
N LEU A 366 -8.90 -14.74 -3.31
CA LEU A 366 -7.89 -14.37 -4.31
C LEU A 366 -8.26 -13.05 -5.01
N VAL A 367 -9.49 -12.92 -5.50
CA VAL A 367 -9.97 -11.70 -6.16
C VAL A 367 -9.93 -10.52 -5.18
N GLN A 368 -10.41 -10.71 -3.94
CA GLN A 368 -10.37 -9.69 -2.90
C GLN A 368 -8.93 -9.28 -2.55
N PHE A 369 -8.01 -10.24 -2.47
CA PHE A 369 -6.59 -9.97 -2.24
C PHE A 369 -5.99 -9.14 -3.36
N LEU A 370 -6.23 -9.51 -4.63
CA LEU A 370 -5.70 -8.82 -5.81
C LEU A 370 -6.29 -7.41 -5.98
N LEU A 371 -7.57 -7.22 -5.65
CA LEU A 371 -8.25 -5.91 -5.73
C LEU A 371 -7.54 -4.83 -4.89
N HIS A 372 -6.84 -5.24 -3.85
CA HIS A 372 -6.17 -4.34 -2.91
C HIS A 372 -4.68 -4.11 -3.21
N ARG A 373 -4.14 -4.60 -4.35
CA ARG A 373 -2.71 -4.47 -4.70
C ARG A 373 -2.45 -3.49 -5.82
N ARG A 374 -1.46 -2.62 -5.64
CA ARG A 374 -1.16 -1.52 -6.57
C ARG A 374 -0.88 -1.96 -8.02
N THR A 375 -0.27 -3.13 -8.22
CA THR A 375 0.15 -3.64 -9.54
C THR A 375 -0.72 -4.77 -10.08
N ALA A 376 -1.85 -5.09 -9.43
CA ALA A 376 -2.64 -6.28 -9.76
C ALA A 376 -3.59 -6.13 -10.97
N LYS A 377 -3.86 -4.93 -11.50
CA LYS A 377 -4.92 -4.71 -12.51
C LYS A 377 -4.93 -5.74 -13.65
N ARG A 378 -3.79 -5.96 -14.30
CA ARG A 378 -3.67 -6.91 -15.42
C ARG A 378 -3.89 -8.37 -14.99
N LEU A 379 -3.31 -8.75 -13.84
CA LEU A 379 -3.45 -10.09 -13.28
C LEU A 379 -4.90 -10.35 -12.85
N LEU A 380 -5.53 -9.39 -12.18
CA LEU A 380 -6.92 -9.46 -11.74
C LEU A 380 -7.88 -9.65 -12.90
N LEU A 381 -7.72 -8.92 -14.01
CA LEU A 381 -8.52 -9.12 -15.23
C LEU A 381 -8.32 -10.51 -15.83
N THR A 382 -7.09 -11.01 -15.85
CA THR A 382 -6.75 -12.34 -16.38
C THR A 382 -7.38 -13.45 -15.52
N VAL A 383 -7.27 -13.33 -14.19
CA VAL A 383 -7.85 -14.26 -13.22
C VAL A 383 -9.38 -14.20 -13.28
N LEU A 384 -9.99 -13.01 -13.34
CA LEU A 384 -11.44 -12.87 -13.45
C LEU A 384 -11.98 -13.54 -14.72
N ARG A 385 -11.29 -13.35 -15.85
CA ARG A 385 -11.63 -14.05 -17.11
C ARG A 385 -11.57 -15.56 -16.95
N SER A 386 -10.47 -16.12 -16.41
CA SER A 386 -10.33 -17.57 -16.25
C SER A 386 -11.37 -18.15 -15.29
N LEU A 387 -11.65 -17.47 -14.17
CA LEU A 387 -12.64 -17.90 -13.19
C LEU A 387 -14.06 -17.97 -13.77
N ILE A 388 -14.43 -17.02 -14.64
CA ILE A 388 -15.73 -17.04 -15.34
C ILE A 388 -15.74 -18.10 -16.44
N GLN A 389 -14.64 -18.23 -17.20
CA GLN A 389 -14.50 -19.23 -18.27
C GLN A 389 -14.65 -20.66 -17.75
N ASP A 390 -13.97 -20.97 -16.65
CA ASP A 390 -13.94 -22.29 -16.03
C ASP A 390 -15.15 -22.54 -15.12
N ARG A 391 -16.04 -21.54 -14.96
CA ARG A 391 -17.15 -21.51 -14.00
C ARG A 391 -16.73 -21.86 -12.57
N ALA A 392 -15.55 -21.41 -12.18
CA ALA A 392 -15.00 -21.63 -10.86
C ALA A 392 -15.68 -20.77 -9.76
N LEU A 393 -16.59 -19.88 -10.14
CA LEU A 393 -17.39 -19.01 -9.26
C LEU A 393 -18.88 -19.30 -9.43
N THR A 394 -19.63 -19.34 -8.32
CA THR A 394 -21.10 -19.35 -8.39
C THR A 394 -21.64 -17.98 -8.80
N LEU A 395 -22.89 -17.89 -9.28
CA LEU A 395 -23.48 -16.59 -9.62
C LEU A 395 -23.54 -15.62 -8.43
N LYS A 396 -23.69 -16.15 -7.21
CA LYS A 396 -23.63 -15.34 -5.99
C LYS A 396 -22.23 -14.77 -5.78
N ASP A 397 -21.20 -15.58 -5.96
CA ASP A 397 -19.81 -15.14 -5.85
C ASP A 397 -19.48 -14.08 -6.93
N VAL A 398 -19.95 -14.30 -8.17
CA VAL A 398 -19.81 -13.33 -9.26
C VAL A 398 -20.46 -11.99 -8.91
N SER A 399 -21.68 -12.00 -8.33
CA SER A 399 -22.32 -10.79 -7.84
C SER A 399 -21.44 -10.07 -6.82
N THR A 400 -20.94 -10.78 -5.79
CA THR A 400 -20.09 -10.18 -4.75
C THR A 400 -18.77 -9.64 -5.30
N VAL A 401 -18.17 -10.31 -6.28
CA VAL A 401 -16.96 -9.84 -6.94
C VAL A 401 -17.23 -8.55 -7.71
N PHE A 402 -18.29 -8.53 -8.52
CA PHE A 402 -18.66 -7.31 -9.26
C PHE A 402 -19.05 -6.16 -8.33
N ASP A 403 -19.64 -6.46 -7.19
CA ASP A 403 -19.90 -5.49 -6.14
C ASP A 403 -18.62 -4.81 -5.65
N TRP A 404 -17.60 -5.59 -5.32
CA TRP A 404 -16.31 -5.02 -4.91
C TRP A 404 -15.64 -4.19 -6.01
N LEU A 405 -15.70 -4.64 -7.27
CA LEU A 405 -15.14 -3.89 -8.40
C LEU A 405 -15.89 -2.57 -8.63
N SER A 406 -17.21 -2.61 -8.56
CA SER A 406 -18.07 -1.45 -8.76
C SER A 406 -17.95 -0.47 -7.59
N ASP A 407 -17.73 -0.94 -6.36
CA ASP A 407 -17.43 -0.10 -5.20
C ASP A 407 -16.14 0.69 -5.43
N ALA A 408 -15.06 0.00 -5.81
CA ALA A 408 -13.78 0.64 -6.11
C ALA A 408 -13.90 1.67 -7.26
N TYR A 409 -14.65 1.35 -8.30
CA TYR A 409 -14.90 2.26 -9.42
C TYR A 409 -15.75 3.48 -9.02
N ALA A 410 -16.82 3.27 -8.24
CA ALA A 410 -17.70 4.35 -7.77
C ALA A 410 -16.98 5.31 -6.81
N GLU A 411 -16.14 4.78 -5.90
CA GLU A 411 -15.29 5.59 -5.03
C GLU A 411 -14.30 6.44 -5.85
N HIS A 412 -13.69 5.85 -6.88
CA HIS A 412 -12.78 6.56 -7.78
C HIS A 412 -13.48 7.74 -8.46
N LEU A 413 -14.68 7.53 -9.04
CA LEU A 413 -15.46 8.58 -9.67
C LEU A 413 -15.79 9.73 -8.70
N ARG A 414 -16.18 9.41 -7.47
CA ARG A 414 -16.47 10.42 -6.42
C ARG A 414 -15.20 11.17 -6.00
N SER A 415 -14.06 10.49 -5.92
CA SER A 415 -12.78 11.10 -5.54
C SER A 415 -12.26 12.09 -6.60
N GLY A 416 -12.52 11.83 -7.88
CA GLY A 416 -12.21 12.74 -8.98
C GLY A 416 -12.98 14.06 -8.93
N GLN A 417 -14.21 14.03 -8.40
CA GLN A 417 -15.08 15.22 -8.28
C GLN A 417 -14.77 16.10 -7.07
N LYS A 418 -14.14 15.58 -6.01
CA LYS A 418 -13.85 16.32 -4.75
C LYS A 418 -12.60 17.22 -4.78
N LYS A 419 -11.93 17.38 -5.92
CA LYS A 419 -10.65 18.15 -5.99
C LYS A 419 -10.79 19.68 -5.92
N SER A 420 -11.98 20.26 -5.74
CA SER A 420 -12.19 21.71 -5.86
C SER A 420 -12.62 22.47 -4.60
N GLY A 421 -12.47 21.92 -3.39
CA GLY A 421 -12.66 22.77 -2.20
C GLY A 421 -12.76 22.03 -0.88
N ASP A 422 -11.62 21.75 -0.25
CA ASP A 422 -11.47 21.98 1.20
C ASP A 422 -10.00 21.88 1.62
N ALA A 423 -9.21 22.90 1.30
CA ALA A 423 -7.80 22.97 1.70
C ALA A 423 -7.59 23.76 3.00
N LEU A 424 -8.66 24.24 3.67
CA LEU A 424 -8.54 25.22 4.74
C LEU A 424 -8.62 24.67 6.18
N GLN A 425 -8.78 23.36 6.38
CA GLN A 425 -8.96 22.77 7.72
C GLN A 425 -7.99 21.65 8.13
N ALA A 426 -6.83 21.54 7.50
CA ALA A 426 -5.82 20.55 7.87
C ALA A 426 -4.82 21.13 8.89
N ARG A 427 -5.18 21.26 10.17
CA ARG A 427 -4.23 21.73 11.20
C ARG A 427 -3.37 20.65 11.85
N LEU A 428 -3.76 19.37 11.86
CA LEU A 428 -2.95 18.28 12.46
C LEU A 428 -3.32 16.90 11.87
N LEU A 429 -3.53 16.78 10.56
CA LEU A 429 -3.82 15.48 9.95
C LEU A 429 -2.54 14.66 9.74
N LEU A 430 -2.66 13.34 9.88
CA LEU A 430 -1.58 12.41 9.53
C LEU A 430 -1.29 12.57 8.02
N PRO A 431 -0.03 12.80 7.61
CA PRO A 431 0.31 13.12 6.23
C PRO A 431 0.46 11.81 5.43
N LEU A 432 -0.65 11.07 5.32
CA LEU A 432 -0.70 9.79 4.63
C LEU A 432 -1.27 9.94 3.23
N GLU A 433 -0.71 9.20 2.29
CA GLU A 433 -1.38 8.96 1.02
C GLU A 433 -2.65 8.14 1.28
N PRO A 434 -3.80 8.53 0.72
CA PRO A 434 -5.01 7.75 0.83
C PRO A 434 -4.80 6.40 0.15
N PHE A 435 -5.25 5.33 0.79
CA PHE A 435 -5.28 4.03 0.16
C PHE A 435 -6.29 4.03 -1.00
N GLN A 436 -5.90 3.44 -2.13
CA GLN A 436 -6.75 3.27 -3.30
C GLN A 436 -6.68 1.81 -3.74
N SER A 437 -7.85 1.17 -3.80
CA SER A 437 -8.00 -0.14 -4.43
C SER A 437 -7.75 -0.05 -5.94
N VAL A 438 -7.49 -1.19 -6.57
CA VAL A 438 -7.41 -1.29 -8.03
C VAL A 438 -8.74 -0.86 -8.64
N VAL A 439 -8.66 0.11 -9.54
CA VAL A 439 -9.82 0.57 -10.30
C VAL A 439 -9.86 -0.18 -11.63
N ILE A 440 -10.94 -0.91 -11.84
CA ILE A 440 -11.25 -1.54 -13.12
C ILE A 440 -12.35 -0.72 -13.79
N GLU A 441 -12.06 -0.19 -14.97
CA GLU A 441 -13.04 0.58 -15.74
C GLU A 441 -14.03 -0.35 -16.44
N GLN A 442 -15.18 0.20 -16.83
CA GLN A 442 -16.18 -0.55 -17.61
C GLN A 442 -15.61 -1.05 -18.94
N SER A 443 -14.72 -0.26 -19.56
CA SER A 443 -13.98 -0.61 -20.78
C SER A 443 -13.02 -1.79 -20.57
N ASP A 444 -12.40 -1.90 -19.38
CA ASP A 444 -11.50 -2.99 -19.05
C ASP A 444 -12.27 -4.32 -18.94
N ILE A 445 -13.39 -4.33 -18.22
CA ILE A 445 -14.27 -5.50 -18.10
C ILE A 445 -14.82 -5.89 -19.47
N PHE A 446 -15.27 -4.92 -20.26
CA PHE A 446 -15.77 -5.18 -21.60
C PHE A 446 -14.71 -5.84 -22.49
N ASN A 447 -13.53 -5.24 -22.63
CA ASN A 447 -12.51 -5.72 -23.57
C ASN A 447 -11.87 -7.04 -23.11
N HIS A 448 -11.49 -7.13 -21.83
CA HIS A 448 -10.66 -8.25 -21.34
C HIS A 448 -11.48 -9.42 -20.79
N VAL A 449 -12.74 -9.21 -20.42
CA VAL A 449 -13.61 -10.25 -19.86
C VAL A 449 -14.75 -10.55 -20.84
N PHE A 450 -15.70 -9.64 -21.03
CA PHE A 450 -16.94 -9.97 -21.74
C PHE A 450 -16.76 -10.19 -23.24
N TYR A 451 -16.10 -9.27 -23.96
CA TYR A 451 -15.85 -9.39 -25.39
C TYR A 451 -15.02 -10.63 -25.70
N SER A 452 -13.92 -10.83 -24.96
CA SER A 452 -13.07 -12.01 -25.10
C SER A 452 -13.83 -13.32 -24.88
N LEU A 453 -14.68 -13.41 -23.86
CA LEU A 453 -15.42 -14.65 -23.55
C LEU A 453 -16.61 -14.92 -24.50
N THR A 454 -17.14 -13.88 -25.14
CA THR A 454 -18.28 -14.00 -26.06
C THR A 454 -17.88 -14.66 -27.39
N GLU A 455 -16.60 -14.56 -27.77
CA GLU A 455 -16.02 -15.18 -28.97
C GLU A 455 -15.47 -16.60 -28.71
N GLU A 456 -15.31 -17.00 -27.44
CA GLU A 456 -14.81 -18.33 -27.06
C GLU A 456 -15.88 -19.41 -27.24
N GLN A 457 -15.57 -20.46 -28.00
CA GLN A 457 -16.53 -21.52 -28.33
C GLN A 457 -16.86 -22.45 -27.16
N SER A 458 -15.91 -22.64 -26.23
CA SER A 458 -16.09 -23.50 -25.05
C SER A 458 -16.96 -22.88 -23.96
N MET A 459 -17.34 -21.60 -24.11
CA MET A 459 -18.05 -20.87 -23.06
C MET A 459 -19.55 -21.16 -23.08
N ASP A 460 -20.13 -21.34 -21.90
CA ASP A 460 -21.59 -21.29 -21.73
C ASP A 460 -22.09 -19.86 -21.75
N LYS A 461 -22.72 -19.55 -22.88
CA LYS A 461 -23.26 -18.24 -23.20
C LYS A 461 -24.41 -17.84 -22.26
N LYS A 462 -25.18 -18.78 -21.71
CA LYS A 462 -26.26 -18.47 -20.75
C LYS A 462 -25.69 -17.99 -19.42
N TYR A 463 -24.70 -18.73 -18.90
CA TYR A 463 -23.98 -18.31 -17.70
C TYR A 463 -23.28 -16.96 -17.89
N LEU A 464 -22.64 -16.74 -19.04
CA LEU A 464 -22.00 -15.46 -19.36
C LEU A 464 -23.00 -14.29 -19.38
N VAL A 465 -24.18 -14.49 -19.96
CA VAL A 465 -25.28 -13.51 -19.91
C VAL A 465 -25.70 -13.21 -18.48
N ASP A 466 -25.82 -14.24 -17.63
CA ASP A 466 -26.13 -14.04 -16.21
C ASP A 466 -25.04 -13.24 -15.50
N CYS A 467 -23.76 -13.49 -15.78
CA CYS A 467 -22.65 -12.68 -15.25
C CYS A 467 -22.73 -11.21 -15.72
N MET A 468 -23.00 -10.96 -17.00
CA MET A 468 -23.17 -9.60 -17.53
C MET A 468 -24.31 -8.86 -16.82
N LEU A 469 -25.42 -9.55 -16.55
CA LEU A 469 -26.54 -8.98 -15.80
C LEU A 469 -26.18 -8.67 -14.36
N GLN A 470 -25.44 -9.54 -13.67
CA GLN A 470 -24.95 -9.25 -12.31
C GLN A 470 -24.05 -8.02 -12.29
N TYR A 471 -23.19 -7.83 -13.31
CA TYR A 471 -22.37 -6.63 -13.39
C TYR A 471 -23.20 -5.35 -13.59
N LEU A 472 -24.19 -5.37 -14.49
CA LEU A 472 -25.07 -4.23 -14.71
C LEU A 472 -25.87 -3.88 -13.45
N LEU A 473 -26.40 -4.89 -12.74
CA LEU A 473 -27.09 -4.69 -11.47
C LEU A 473 -26.17 -4.04 -10.43
N SER A 474 -24.94 -4.54 -10.32
CA SER A 474 -23.93 -4.00 -9.40
C SER A 474 -23.60 -2.52 -9.65
N LEU A 475 -23.53 -2.11 -10.93
CA LEU A 475 -23.36 -0.70 -11.33
C LEU A 475 -24.59 0.13 -10.96
N GLN A 476 -25.80 -0.38 -11.24
CA GLN A 476 -27.06 0.30 -10.97
C GLN A 476 -27.25 0.56 -9.47
N GLU A 477 -26.98 -0.42 -8.61
CA GLU A 477 -27.08 -0.29 -7.15
C GLU A 477 -26.19 0.82 -6.60
N ARG A 478 -25.02 1.04 -7.21
CA ARG A 478 -24.04 2.08 -6.85
C ARG A 478 -24.27 3.41 -7.54
N ARG A 479 -25.35 3.52 -8.32
CA ARG A 479 -25.73 4.70 -9.12
C ARG A 479 -24.63 5.09 -10.12
N VAL A 480 -23.97 4.09 -10.69
CA VAL A 480 -23.02 4.26 -11.78
C VAL A 480 -23.75 3.99 -13.09
N GLU A 481 -23.70 4.94 -14.02
CA GLU A 481 -24.30 4.76 -15.35
C GLU A 481 -23.50 3.73 -16.16
N ALA A 482 -24.19 2.71 -16.68
CA ALA A 482 -23.60 1.71 -17.54
C ALA A 482 -23.35 2.30 -18.94
N GLN A 483 -22.16 2.10 -19.48
CA GLN A 483 -21.79 2.59 -20.81
C GLN A 483 -22.53 1.79 -21.91
N PRO A 484 -22.95 2.44 -23.02
CA PRO A 484 -23.78 1.82 -24.05
C PRO A 484 -23.28 0.47 -24.59
N PHE A 485 -21.96 0.32 -24.75
CA PHE A 485 -21.36 -0.92 -25.27
C PHE A 485 -21.62 -2.15 -24.39
N LEU A 486 -21.85 -1.98 -23.07
CA LEU A 486 -22.19 -3.08 -22.17
C LEU A 486 -23.59 -3.64 -22.47
N HIS A 487 -24.51 -2.76 -22.85
CA HIS A 487 -25.86 -3.16 -23.26
C HIS A 487 -25.85 -3.82 -24.65
N GLU A 488 -25.04 -3.30 -25.58
CA GLU A 488 -24.91 -3.86 -26.93
C GLU A 488 -24.39 -5.31 -26.91
N ILE A 489 -23.35 -5.60 -26.11
CA ILE A 489 -22.82 -6.96 -25.99
C ILE A 489 -23.79 -7.91 -25.28
N LEU A 490 -24.53 -7.42 -24.28
CA LEU A 490 -25.58 -8.21 -23.61
C LEU A 490 -26.69 -8.61 -24.58
N VAL A 491 -27.21 -7.66 -25.37
CA VAL A 491 -28.26 -7.92 -26.37
C VAL A 491 -27.75 -8.87 -27.46
N SER A 492 -26.52 -8.64 -27.94
CA SER A 492 -25.89 -9.53 -28.92
C SER A 492 -25.72 -10.95 -28.38
N SER A 493 -25.36 -11.09 -27.10
CA SER A 493 -25.19 -12.40 -26.43
C SER A 493 -26.52 -13.12 -26.22
N LEU A 494 -27.57 -12.39 -25.78
CA LEU A 494 -28.93 -12.92 -25.66
C LEU A 494 -29.49 -13.41 -27.00
N ALA A 495 -29.28 -12.62 -28.07
CA ALA A 495 -29.70 -12.97 -29.42
C ALA A 495 -28.95 -14.21 -29.95
N ARG A 496 -27.65 -14.37 -29.62
CA ARG A 496 -26.87 -15.59 -29.92
C ARG A 496 -27.34 -16.81 -29.11
N CYS A 497 -27.92 -16.61 -27.93
CA CYS A 497 -28.50 -17.68 -27.09
C CYS A 497 -29.95 -18.02 -27.43
N GLU A 498 -30.58 -17.27 -28.35
CA GLU A 498 -32.00 -17.35 -28.70
C GLU A 498 -32.96 -17.14 -27.50
N ASP A 499 -32.48 -16.49 -26.43
CA ASP A 499 -33.29 -16.19 -25.23
C ASP A 499 -34.04 -14.85 -25.40
N PHE A 500 -34.95 -14.82 -26.38
CA PHE A 500 -35.68 -13.62 -26.76
C PHE A 500 -36.73 -13.20 -25.72
N VAL A 501 -37.23 -14.14 -24.91
CA VAL A 501 -38.18 -13.84 -23.83
C VAL A 501 -37.50 -13.00 -22.76
N LYS A 502 -36.30 -13.40 -22.32
CA LYS A 502 -35.50 -12.63 -21.36
C LYS A 502 -35.11 -11.26 -21.92
N LEU A 503 -34.70 -11.20 -23.19
CA LEU A 503 -34.41 -9.94 -23.88
C LEU A 503 -35.63 -8.99 -23.88
N GLN A 504 -36.81 -9.49 -24.22
CA GLN A 504 -38.04 -8.70 -24.19
C GLN A 504 -38.35 -8.17 -22.79
N GLN A 505 -38.22 -8.99 -21.75
CA GLN A 505 -38.43 -8.56 -20.36
C GLN A 505 -37.45 -7.45 -19.96
N LEU A 506 -36.16 -7.60 -20.26
CA LEU A 506 -35.14 -6.60 -19.92
C LEU A 506 -35.39 -5.24 -20.59
N LEU A 507 -35.86 -5.26 -21.84
CA LEU A 507 -36.26 -4.06 -22.58
C LEU A 507 -37.55 -3.43 -22.01
N GLN A 508 -38.56 -4.25 -21.69
CA GLN A 508 -39.83 -3.79 -21.16
C GLN A 508 -39.70 -3.16 -19.77
N TYR A 509 -38.87 -3.75 -18.91
CA TYR A 509 -38.57 -3.24 -17.58
C TYR A 509 -37.48 -2.15 -17.55
N ARG A 510 -36.98 -1.72 -18.72
CA ARG A 510 -35.97 -0.66 -18.86
C ARG A 510 -34.67 -0.91 -18.08
N VAL A 511 -34.25 -2.17 -18.00
CA VAL A 511 -32.93 -2.54 -17.46
C VAL A 511 -31.82 -2.14 -18.44
N ILE A 512 -32.13 -2.15 -19.74
CA ILE A 512 -31.24 -1.73 -20.80
C ILE A 512 -31.50 -0.27 -21.15
N ALA A 513 -30.44 0.55 -21.21
CA ALA A 513 -30.54 1.96 -21.58
C ALA A 513 -30.97 2.12 -23.05
N ASP A 514 -31.86 3.09 -23.29
CA ASP A 514 -32.29 3.45 -24.64
C ASP A 514 -31.13 4.13 -25.39
N THR A 515 -30.72 3.58 -26.53
CA THR A 515 -29.72 4.20 -27.41
C THR A 515 -30.06 3.95 -28.87
N LYS A 516 -29.71 4.89 -29.77
CA LYS A 516 -29.96 4.73 -31.21
C LYS A 516 -29.31 3.46 -31.80
N PRO A 517 -28.02 3.16 -31.53
CA PRO A 517 -27.39 1.95 -32.07
C PRO A 517 -28.09 0.66 -31.63
N LEU A 518 -28.52 0.60 -30.37
CA LEU A 518 -29.21 -0.57 -29.84
C LEU A 518 -30.58 -0.78 -30.49
N ALA A 519 -31.33 0.29 -30.74
CA ALA A 519 -32.62 0.18 -31.44
C ALA A 519 -32.44 -0.38 -32.86
N PHE A 520 -31.42 0.07 -33.60
CA PHE A 520 -31.11 -0.50 -34.91
C PHE A 520 -30.65 -1.96 -34.83
N LEU A 521 -29.89 -2.33 -33.79
CA LEU A 521 -29.54 -3.73 -33.55
C LEU A 521 -30.79 -4.59 -33.33
N LEU A 522 -31.76 -4.12 -32.55
CA LEU A 522 -33.04 -4.83 -32.33
C LEU A 522 -33.85 -4.97 -33.62
N LEU A 523 -33.88 -3.94 -34.47
CA LEU A 523 -34.51 -4.00 -35.80
C LEU A 523 -33.85 -5.06 -36.69
N SER A 524 -32.53 -5.17 -36.66
CA SER A 524 -31.81 -6.20 -37.43
C SER A 524 -32.14 -7.63 -36.97
N LEU A 525 -32.60 -7.79 -35.72
CA LEU A 525 -32.97 -9.06 -35.09
C LEU A 525 -34.47 -9.40 -35.21
N GLU A 526 -35.29 -8.51 -35.77
CA GLU A 526 -36.74 -8.69 -35.94
C GLU A 526 -37.09 -10.01 -36.65
N ALA A 527 -36.31 -10.39 -37.66
CA ALA A 527 -36.55 -11.62 -38.44
C ALA A 527 -36.53 -12.87 -37.55
N LYS A 528 -35.83 -12.83 -36.41
CA LYS A 528 -35.77 -13.93 -35.44
C LYS A 528 -36.83 -13.83 -34.34
N HIS A 529 -37.28 -12.62 -34.01
CA HIS A 529 -38.29 -12.40 -32.97
C HIS A 529 -39.10 -11.11 -33.24
N THR A 530 -40.31 -11.30 -33.78
CA THR A 530 -41.21 -10.21 -34.25
C THR A 530 -41.49 -9.12 -33.20
N PRO A 531 -41.65 -9.41 -31.89
CA PRO A 531 -41.88 -8.37 -30.88
C PRO A 531 -40.75 -7.33 -30.75
N LEU A 532 -39.53 -7.61 -31.25
CA LEU A 532 -38.41 -6.67 -31.16
C LEU A 532 -38.62 -5.41 -32.01
N LEU A 533 -39.37 -5.50 -33.12
CA LEU A 533 -39.68 -4.33 -33.97
C LEU A 533 -40.40 -3.25 -33.17
N GLN A 534 -41.44 -3.62 -32.43
CA GLN A 534 -42.22 -2.67 -31.65
C GLN A 534 -41.38 -2.08 -30.51
N LEU A 535 -40.59 -2.91 -29.82
CA LEU A 535 -39.70 -2.44 -28.74
C LEU A 535 -38.61 -1.48 -29.25
N ALA A 536 -38.07 -1.72 -30.45
CA ALA A 536 -37.09 -0.84 -31.07
C ALA A 536 -37.70 0.51 -31.45
N VAL A 537 -38.91 0.50 -32.05
CA VAL A 537 -39.65 1.74 -32.35
C VAL A 537 -40.00 2.50 -31.07
N ASP A 538 -40.46 1.80 -30.03
CA ASP A 538 -40.76 2.40 -28.73
C ASP A 538 -39.49 3.00 -28.10
N MET A 539 -38.33 2.37 -28.24
CA MET A 539 -37.02 2.88 -27.80
C MET A 539 -36.63 4.16 -28.54
N LEU A 540 -36.72 4.17 -29.87
CA LEU A 540 -36.46 5.37 -30.68
C LEU A 540 -37.42 6.52 -30.36
N ALA A 541 -38.70 6.20 -30.14
CA ALA A 541 -39.71 7.18 -29.78
C ALA A 541 -39.41 7.83 -28.41
N ARG A 542 -38.96 7.04 -27.42
CA ARG A 542 -38.54 7.56 -26.10
C ARG A 542 -37.31 8.45 -26.16
N LEU A 543 -36.39 8.20 -27.09
CA LEU A 543 -35.21 9.05 -27.31
C LEU A 543 -35.56 10.42 -27.88
N GLY A 544 -36.72 10.58 -28.53
CA GLY A 544 -37.24 11.85 -29.05
C GLY A 544 -36.44 12.50 -30.18
N THR A 545 -35.28 11.95 -30.54
CA THR A 545 -34.32 12.50 -31.52
C THR A 545 -34.25 11.68 -32.81
N ALA A 546 -35.14 10.69 -32.98
CA ALA A 546 -35.07 9.69 -34.04
C ALA A 546 -36.34 9.60 -34.90
N VAL A 547 -37.04 10.72 -35.09
CA VAL A 547 -38.36 10.74 -35.76
C VAL A 547 -38.26 10.34 -37.23
N GLU A 548 -37.23 10.80 -37.94
CA GLU A 548 -37.01 10.45 -39.35
C GLU A 548 -36.72 8.96 -39.51
N GLU A 549 -35.88 8.41 -38.65
CA GLU A 549 -35.48 7.01 -38.67
C GLU A 549 -36.67 6.09 -38.32
N ILE A 550 -37.56 6.51 -37.40
CA ILE A 550 -38.81 5.79 -37.09
C ILE A 550 -39.73 5.72 -38.31
N VAL A 551 -39.91 6.85 -39.02
CA VAL A 551 -40.75 6.92 -40.22
C VAL A 551 -40.17 6.03 -41.31
N GLU A 552 -38.86 6.07 -41.55
CA GLU A 552 -38.19 5.22 -42.54
C GLU A 552 -38.40 3.73 -42.24
N VAL A 553 -38.21 3.32 -40.98
CA VAL A 553 -38.41 1.94 -40.53
C VAL A 553 -39.87 1.51 -40.73
N LEU A 554 -40.85 2.31 -40.31
CA LEU A 554 -42.28 1.99 -40.45
C LEU A 554 -42.73 1.93 -41.92
N MET A 555 -42.18 2.81 -42.77
CA MET A 555 -42.42 2.82 -44.21
C MET A 555 -41.84 1.56 -44.88
N SER A 556 -40.61 1.16 -44.53
CA SER A 556 -40.00 -0.08 -45.05
C SER A 556 -40.82 -1.34 -44.69
N LYS A 557 -41.58 -1.29 -43.58
CA LYS A 557 -42.44 -2.37 -43.07
C LYS A 557 -43.91 -2.22 -43.49
N HIS A 558 -44.21 -1.31 -44.42
CA HIS A 558 -45.57 -1.08 -44.95
C HIS A 558 -46.59 -0.63 -43.89
N ARG A 559 -46.15 -0.13 -42.72
CA ARG A 559 -47.02 0.42 -41.65
C ARG A 559 -47.27 1.92 -41.84
N ILE A 560 -47.80 2.28 -43.00
CA ILE A 560 -47.96 3.68 -43.46
C ILE A 560 -48.81 4.52 -42.49
N VAL A 561 -49.89 3.94 -41.94
CA VAL A 561 -50.78 4.64 -41.01
C VAL A 561 -50.09 5.00 -39.69
N ASP A 562 -49.18 4.15 -39.21
CA ASP A 562 -48.42 4.42 -37.99
C ASP A 562 -47.29 5.41 -38.25
N ALA A 563 -46.67 5.40 -39.44
CA ALA A 563 -45.68 6.39 -39.85
C ALA A 563 -46.27 7.80 -39.90
N LEU A 564 -47.50 7.96 -40.38
CA LEU A 564 -48.21 9.25 -40.46
C LEU A 564 -48.57 9.87 -39.11
N ARG A 565 -48.48 9.11 -38.01
CA ARG A 565 -48.79 9.59 -36.65
C ARG A 565 -47.62 10.35 -36.00
N PHE A 566 -46.42 10.26 -36.56
CA PHE A 566 -45.27 11.01 -36.08
C PHE A 566 -45.22 12.40 -36.73
N PRO A 567 -44.99 13.47 -35.95
CA PRO A 567 -44.92 14.82 -36.51
C PRO A 567 -43.70 14.91 -37.43
N PHE A 568 -43.93 15.10 -38.73
CA PHE A 568 -42.88 15.56 -39.64
C PHE A 568 -42.38 16.90 -39.10
N VAL A 569 -41.17 16.92 -38.53
CA VAL A 569 -40.49 18.18 -38.24
C VAL A 569 -40.20 18.80 -39.61
N SER A 570 -41.05 19.74 -40.01
CA SER A 570 -40.80 20.64 -41.13
C SER A 570 -39.47 21.36 -40.87
N LEU A 571 -38.56 21.23 -41.83
CA LEU A 571 -37.27 21.91 -42.00
C LEU A 571 -37.15 23.31 -41.37
#